data_AF-A0A1I5GXS5-F1
#
_entry.id   AF-A0A1I5GXS5-F1
#
_cell.length_a   1.000
_cell.length_b   1.000
_cell.length_c   1.000
_cell.angle_alpha   90.00
_cell.angle_beta   90.00
_cell.angle_gamma   90.00
#
_symmetry.space_group_name_H-M   'P 1'
#
loop_
_entity.id
_entity.type
_entity.pdbx_description
1 polymer ?
#
loop_
_entity_poly.entity_id
_entity_poly.type
_entity_poly.pdbx_seq_one_letter_code
_entity_poly.pdbx_strand_id
1 'polypeptide(L)'
;MDFGELVEHRDEFNIITNAQNNRARQQNMDDHNHELRGTNVGRMARFLSPEVREIVDGERKGKNGLSAMDMVLISAEYAHAFEVAERDIRGAQIKAGAFLDKVDAVIEKLQQEIDETLEQAVTLPNGKKAFMNERGEVYTEDGELVDQAIVDGIDWTDRPSLELREEQLRRMDKMQEFANEGSRLSLRLGDIDNELHDEDNPPDQDKVDALRDEAKEITKELEELDHGVDAISKHDVSHHVDSSPQVLAAITVLPPV
;
A
#
# COMPACT_ATOMS: atom_id res chain seq x y z
N MET A 1 -62.84 58.81 0.67
CA MET A 1 -62.47 57.38 0.80
C MET A 1 -61.04 57.29 0.35
N ASP A 2 -60.17 57.05 1.32
CA ASP A 2 -58.72 57.12 1.18
C ASP A 2 -58.20 55.74 0.74
N PHE A 3 -57.56 55.67 -0.43
CA PHE A 3 -57.05 54.43 -1.02
C PHE A 3 -55.55 54.22 -0.73
N GLY A 4 -54.94 55.09 0.09
CA GLY A 4 -53.51 55.01 0.46
C GLY A 4 -53.16 53.93 1.49
N GLU A 5 -54.03 53.66 2.48
CA GLU A 5 -53.77 52.71 3.58
C GLU A 5 -53.78 51.23 3.15
N LEU A 6 -54.35 50.88 2.00
CA LEU A 6 -54.43 49.49 1.52
C LEU A 6 -53.16 49.01 0.78
N VAL A 7 -52.30 49.94 0.35
CA VAL A 7 -51.05 49.62 -0.37
C VAL A 7 -49.91 49.32 0.61
N GLU A 8 -49.76 50.13 1.67
CA GLU A 8 -48.73 49.92 2.71
C GLU A 8 -48.90 48.59 3.45
N HIS A 9 -50.13 48.20 3.77
CA HIS A 9 -50.39 46.91 4.42
C HIS A 9 -50.05 45.68 3.55
N ARG A 10 -50.09 45.82 2.21
CA ARG A 10 -49.75 44.73 1.29
C ARG A 10 -48.23 44.52 1.22
N ASP A 11 -47.46 45.60 1.28
CA ASP A 11 -46.01 45.56 1.26
C ASP A 11 -45.44 45.03 2.59
N GLU A 12 -46.01 45.44 3.72
CA GLU A 12 -45.68 44.86 5.03
C GLU A 12 -45.98 43.36 5.11
N PHE A 13 -47.14 42.93 4.57
CA PHE A 13 -47.50 41.52 4.51
C PHE A 13 -46.54 40.71 3.62
N ASN A 14 -46.12 41.26 2.48
CA ASN A 14 -45.13 40.63 1.60
C ASN A 14 -43.74 40.53 2.27
N ILE A 15 -43.33 41.56 3.02
CA ILE A 15 -42.06 41.56 3.78
C ILE A 15 -42.08 40.48 4.87
N ILE A 16 -43.17 40.38 5.63
CA ILE A 16 -43.33 39.36 6.68
C ILE A 16 -43.34 37.96 6.07
N THR A 17 -44.06 37.76 4.97
CA THR A 17 -44.14 36.46 4.28
C THR A 17 -42.78 36.04 3.73
N ASN A 18 -42.02 36.96 3.13
CA ASN A 18 -40.67 36.67 2.64
C ASN A 18 -39.69 36.36 3.77
N ALA A 19 -39.78 37.07 4.90
CA ALA A 19 -38.95 36.80 6.08
C ALA A 19 -39.27 35.42 6.69
N GLN A 20 -40.55 35.03 6.74
CA GLN A 20 -40.96 33.70 7.19
C GLN A 20 -40.48 32.60 6.24
N ASN A 21 -40.61 32.80 4.92
CA ASN A 21 -40.12 31.85 3.92
C ASN A 21 -38.60 31.67 4.00
N ASN A 22 -37.85 32.75 4.22
CA ASN A 22 -36.40 32.69 4.35
C ASN A 22 -35.97 31.97 5.64
N ARG A 23 -36.65 32.22 6.77
CA ARG A 23 -36.42 31.46 8.01
C ARG A 23 -36.72 29.98 7.85
N ALA A 24 -37.84 29.64 7.19
CA ALA A 24 -38.20 28.25 6.91
C ALA A 24 -37.16 27.57 6.01
N ARG A 25 -36.65 28.26 4.98
CA ARG A 25 -35.55 27.76 4.14
C ARG A 25 -34.28 27.53 4.93
N GLN A 26 -33.90 28.47 5.80
CA GLN A 26 -32.69 28.36 6.59
C GLN A 26 -32.77 27.22 7.61
N GLN A 27 -33.89 27.11 8.32
CA GLN A 27 -34.15 25.96 9.20
C GLN A 27 -34.13 24.63 8.44
N ASN A 28 -34.68 24.60 7.22
CA ASN A 28 -34.65 23.41 6.40
C ASN A 28 -33.22 23.03 5.97
N MET A 29 -32.37 24.01 5.65
CA MET A 29 -30.95 23.74 5.35
C MET A 29 -30.20 23.28 6.60
N ASP A 30 -30.46 23.88 7.76
CA ASP A 30 -29.82 23.50 9.02
C ASP A 30 -30.25 22.10 9.47
N ASP A 31 -31.53 21.75 9.32
CA ASP A 31 -32.07 20.40 9.62
C ASP A 31 -31.46 19.36 8.66
N HIS A 32 -31.39 19.66 7.35
CA HIS A 32 -30.75 18.79 6.36
C HIS A 32 -29.26 18.56 6.67
N ASN A 33 -28.53 19.62 7.01
CA ASN A 33 -27.13 19.54 7.39
C ASN A 33 -26.91 18.77 8.70
N HIS A 34 -27.84 18.84 9.67
CA HIS A 34 -27.75 18.03 10.89
C HIS A 34 -27.98 16.54 10.63
N GLU A 35 -28.90 16.21 9.72
CA GLU A 35 -29.16 14.82 9.34
C GLU A 35 -28.03 14.23 8.50
N LEU A 36 -27.45 15.02 7.59
CA LEU A 36 -26.21 14.65 6.88
C LEU A 36 -25.04 14.40 7.85
N ARG A 37 -25.04 15.03 9.03
CA ARG A 37 -24.05 14.80 10.11
C ARG A 37 -24.44 13.68 11.08
N GLY A 38 -25.40 12.82 10.70
CA GLY A 38 -25.84 11.68 11.51
C GLY A 38 -26.63 12.02 12.77
N THR A 39 -26.98 13.30 12.99
CA THR A 39 -27.84 13.69 14.11
C THR A 39 -29.30 13.53 13.69
N ASN A 40 -29.91 12.39 14.04
CA ASN A 40 -31.28 12.08 13.66
C ASN A 40 -32.30 13.02 14.34
N VAL A 41 -32.69 14.08 13.63
CA VAL A 41 -33.76 15.02 14.04
C VAL A 41 -35.15 14.59 13.53
N GLY A 42 -35.26 13.44 12.86
CA GLY A 42 -36.52 12.82 12.45
C GLY A 42 -37.30 13.59 11.37
N ARG A 43 -36.64 14.44 10.58
CA ARG A 43 -37.25 15.33 9.58
C ARG A 43 -36.84 15.05 8.14
N MET A 44 -35.98 14.06 7.93
CA MET A 44 -35.44 13.63 6.61
C MET A 44 -36.54 13.33 5.61
N ALA A 45 -37.66 12.78 6.09
CA ALA A 45 -38.86 12.55 5.30
C ALA A 45 -39.38 13.80 4.56
N ARG A 46 -39.01 15.02 4.96
CA ARG A 46 -39.39 16.26 4.27
C ARG A 46 -38.50 16.62 3.07
N PHE A 47 -37.30 16.06 2.98
CA PHE A 47 -36.35 16.32 1.90
C PHE A 47 -36.37 15.23 0.83
N LEU A 48 -36.95 14.07 1.16
CA LEU A 48 -37.18 12.98 0.22
C LEU A 48 -38.30 13.35 -0.77
N SER A 49 -38.13 12.93 -2.03
CA SER A 49 -39.15 13.06 -3.07
C SER A 49 -40.42 12.27 -2.68
N PRO A 50 -41.60 12.61 -3.21
CA PRO A 50 -42.84 11.91 -2.88
C PRO A 50 -42.77 10.39 -3.06
N GLU A 51 -42.04 9.92 -4.07
CA GLU A 51 -41.78 8.50 -4.35
C GLU A 51 -40.91 7.85 -3.27
N VAL A 52 -39.87 8.53 -2.80
CA VAL A 52 -38.98 8.01 -1.74
C VAL A 52 -39.65 8.08 -0.36
N ARG A 53 -40.55 9.05 -0.14
CA ARG A 53 -41.39 9.10 1.08
C ARG A 53 -42.34 7.90 1.16
N GLU A 54 -42.93 7.49 0.04
CA GLU A 54 -43.85 6.35 0.01
C GLU A 54 -43.13 5.02 0.33
N ILE A 55 -41.87 4.88 -0.09
CA ILE A 55 -41.01 3.74 0.25
C ILE A 55 -40.68 3.76 1.76
N VAL A 56 -40.20 4.88 2.29
CA VAL A 56 -39.80 5.01 3.70
C VAL A 56 -40.98 4.88 4.68
N ASP A 57 -42.15 5.45 4.35
CA ASP A 57 -43.36 5.31 5.18
C ASP A 57 -44.08 3.96 4.98
N GLY A 58 -43.98 3.35 3.79
CA GLY A 58 -44.50 2.00 3.51
C GLY A 58 -43.71 0.90 4.21
N GLU A 59 -42.39 1.07 4.37
CA GLU A 59 -41.48 0.08 4.94
C GLU A 59 -41.38 0.09 6.46
N ARG A 60 -41.93 1.09 7.17
CA ARG A 60 -42.03 1.05 8.65
C ARG A 60 -42.82 -0.15 9.20
N LYS A 61 -43.51 -0.92 8.33
CA LYS A 61 -44.20 -2.18 8.65
C LYS A 61 -43.45 -3.46 8.23
N GLY A 62 -42.35 -3.36 7.47
CA GLY A 62 -41.60 -4.50 6.93
C GLY A 62 -40.16 -4.48 7.43
N LYS A 63 -39.63 -5.65 7.79
CA LYS A 63 -38.32 -5.83 8.44
C LYS A 63 -37.08 -5.51 7.57
N ASN A 64 -37.25 -4.80 6.45
CA ASN A 64 -36.20 -4.52 5.46
C ASN A 64 -36.25 -3.03 5.08
N GLY A 65 -35.94 -2.13 6.01
CA GLY A 65 -35.67 -0.74 5.64
C GLY A 65 -34.33 -0.64 4.93
N LEU A 66 -34.19 0.30 3.99
CA LEU A 66 -32.91 0.66 3.35
C LEU A 66 -31.78 0.75 4.39
N SER A 67 -30.62 0.15 4.08
CA SER A 67 -29.42 0.28 4.93
C SER A 67 -29.03 1.76 5.05
N ALA A 68 -28.32 2.13 6.12
CA ALA A 68 -27.77 3.48 6.24
C ALA A 68 -26.94 3.83 5.00
N MET A 69 -26.19 2.86 4.48
CA MET A 69 -25.42 3.00 3.24
C MET A 69 -26.32 3.25 2.01
N ASP A 70 -27.41 2.48 1.87
CA ASP A 70 -28.38 2.67 0.78
C ASP A 70 -28.98 4.08 0.79
N MET A 71 -29.18 4.67 1.98
CA MET A 71 -29.71 6.03 2.11
C MET A 71 -28.72 7.09 1.64
N VAL A 72 -27.42 6.91 1.89
CA VAL A 72 -26.39 7.89 1.49
C VAL A 72 -26.09 7.80 -0.02
N LEU A 73 -26.11 6.58 -0.58
CA LEU A 73 -25.93 6.33 -2.02
C LEU A 73 -27.02 6.92 -2.92
N ILE A 74 -28.15 7.36 -2.36
CA ILE A 74 -29.17 8.10 -3.12
C ILE A 74 -28.62 9.46 -3.64
N SER A 75 -27.65 10.03 -2.94
CA SER A 75 -27.03 11.28 -3.38
C SER A 75 -25.97 11.01 -4.46
N ALA A 76 -26.17 11.59 -5.65
CA ALA A 76 -25.31 11.34 -6.82
C ALA A 76 -23.85 11.78 -6.58
N GLU A 77 -23.63 12.82 -5.77
CA GLU A 77 -22.29 13.31 -5.44
C GLU A 77 -21.54 12.31 -4.55
N TYR A 78 -22.18 11.78 -3.50
CA TYR A 78 -21.59 10.75 -2.65
C TYR A 78 -21.37 9.46 -3.43
N ALA A 79 -22.36 8.99 -4.19
CA ALA A 79 -22.24 7.76 -4.97
C ALA A 79 -21.03 7.82 -5.92
N HIS A 80 -20.83 8.96 -6.60
CA HIS A 80 -19.67 9.16 -7.44
C HIS A 80 -18.36 9.17 -6.64
N ALA A 81 -18.29 9.87 -5.50
CA ALA A 81 -17.10 9.88 -4.65
C ALA A 81 -16.75 8.46 -4.15
N PHE A 82 -17.77 7.70 -3.74
CA PHE A 82 -17.67 6.32 -3.29
C PHE A 82 -17.13 5.39 -4.38
N GLU A 83 -17.74 5.40 -5.58
CA GLU A 83 -17.29 4.57 -6.72
C GLU A 83 -15.84 4.87 -7.10
N VAL A 84 -15.46 6.15 -7.06
CA VAL A 84 -14.09 6.57 -7.37
C VAL A 84 -13.11 6.09 -6.28
N ALA A 85 -13.49 6.17 -5.01
CA ALA A 85 -12.70 5.67 -3.89
C ALA A 85 -12.52 4.15 -3.97
N GLU A 86 -13.61 3.39 -4.18
CA GLU A 86 -13.60 1.94 -4.33
C GLU A 86 -12.65 1.49 -5.44
N ARG A 87 -12.74 2.15 -6.61
CA ARG A 87 -11.86 1.87 -7.75
C ARG A 87 -10.39 2.12 -7.41
N ASP A 88 -10.07 3.22 -6.74
CA ASP A 88 -8.69 3.58 -6.39
C ASP A 88 -8.14 2.61 -5.32
N ILE A 89 -8.93 2.24 -4.30
CA ILE A 89 -8.58 1.25 -3.26
C ILE A 89 -8.35 -0.13 -3.87
N ARG A 90 -9.25 -0.59 -4.75
CA ARG A 90 -9.10 -1.87 -5.43
C ARG A 90 -7.85 -1.90 -6.32
N GLY A 91 -7.55 -0.79 -6.99
CA GLY A 91 -6.31 -0.62 -7.75
C GLY A 91 -5.07 -0.76 -6.85
N ALA A 92 -5.09 -0.12 -5.68
CA ALA A 92 -4.03 -0.22 -4.68
C ALA A 92 -3.85 -1.66 -4.15
N GLN A 93 -4.95 -2.36 -3.84
CA GLN A 93 -4.93 -3.75 -3.38
C GLN A 93 -4.32 -4.70 -4.42
N ILE A 94 -4.73 -4.57 -5.70
CA ILE A 94 -4.15 -5.37 -6.80
C ILE A 94 -2.64 -5.14 -6.89
N LYS A 95 -2.21 -3.87 -6.77
CA LYS A 95 -0.80 -3.51 -6.81
C LYS A 95 -0.02 -4.05 -5.62
N ALA A 96 -0.59 -3.99 -4.42
CA ALA A 96 0.01 -4.58 -3.22
C ALA A 96 0.21 -6.09 -3.38
N GLY A 97 -0.79 -6.80 -3.92
CA GLY A 97 -0.66 -8.22 -4.24
C GLY A 97 0.44 -8.50 -5.25
N ALA A 98 0.46 -7.79 -6.38
CA ALA A 98 1.51 -7.95 -7.39
C ALA A 98 2.92 -7.62 -6.87
N PHE A 99 3.04 -6.63 -5.97
CA PHE A 99 4.28 -6.29 -5.31
C PHE A 99 4.78 -7.43 -4.41
N LEU A 100 3.89 -7.99 -3.57
CA LEU A 100 4.24 -9.11 -2.68
C LEU A 100 4.63 -10.36 -3.47
N ASP A 101 3.88 -10.71 -4.53
CA ASP A 101 4.22 -11.83 -5.42
C ASP A 101 5.62 -11.66 -6.04
N LYS A 102 5.96 -10.43 -6.43
CA LYS A 102 7.28 -10.09 -6.98
C LYS A 102 8.38 -10.20 -5.93
N VAL A 103 8.13 -9.71 -4.71
CA VAL A 103 9.06 -9.83 -3.58
C VAL A 103 9.35 -11.31 -3.28
N ASP A 104 8.31 -12.13 -3.20
CA ASP A 104 8.43 -13.57 -2.93
C ASP A 104 9.27 -14.28 -4.01
N ALA A 105 9.04 -13.96 -5.29
CA ALA A 105 9.83 -14.51 -6.38
C ALA A 105 11.32 -14.13 -6.30
N VAL A 106 11.64 -12.90 -5.85
CA VAL A 106 13.02 -12.45 -5.66
C VAL A 106 13.64 -13.12 -4.42
N ILE A 107 12.89 -13.29 -3.33
CA ILE A 107 13.35 -14.02 -2.14
C ILE A 107 13.68 -15.47 -2.49
N GLU A 108 12.80 -16.16 -3.21
CA GLU A 108 13.04 -17.55 -3.62
C GLU A 108 14.32 -17.67 -4.45
N LYS A 109 14.54 -16.74 -5.37
CA LYS A 109 15.75 -16.69 -6.19
C LYS A 109 17.00 -16.42 -5.34
N LEU A 110 16.97 -15.46 -4.42
CA LEU A 110 18.09 -15.18 -3.52
C LEU A 110 18.41 -16.37 -2.63
N GLN A 111 17.39 -17.11 -2.18
CA GLN A 111 17.60 -18.32 -1.39
C GLN A 111 18.35 -19.38 -2.21
N GLN A 112 17.97 -19.57 -3.48
CA GLN A 112 18.68 -20.46 -4.39
C GLN A 112 20.14 -20.01 -4.61
N GLU A 113 20.38 -18.72 -4.83
CA GLU A 113 21.74 -18.15 -4.97
C GLU A 113 22.61 -18.42 -3.72
N ILE A 114 22.03 -18.25 -2.52
CA ILE A 114 22.70 -18.52 -1.24
C ILE A 114 23.00 -20.02 -1.10
N ASP A 115 22.03 -20.88 -1.40
CA ASP A 115 22.20 -22.34 -1.31
C ASP A 115 23.29 -22.83 -2.27
N GLU A 116 23.30 -22.35 -3.52
CA GLU A 116 24.37 -22.63 -4.50
C GLU A 116 25.73 -22.15 -4.00
N THR A 117 25.78 -20.97 -3.38
CA THR A 117 27.00 -20.41 -2.79
C THR A 117 27.52 -21.27 -1.63
N LEU A 118 26.62 -21.77 -0.76
CA LEU A 118 26.95 -22.70 0.31
C LEU A 118 27.43 -24.06 -0.23
N GLU A 119 26.80 -24.57 -1.30
CA GLU A 119 27.21 -25.82 -1.95
C GLU A 119 28.63 -25.73 -2.50
N GLN A 120 28.97 -24.62 -3.16
CA GLN A 120 30.29 -24.36 -3.73
C GLN A 120 31.37 -24.05 -2.69
N ALA A 121 30.97 -23.60 -1.50
CA ALA A 121 31.88 -23.30 -0.41
C ALA A 121 32.65 -24.54 0.10
N VAL A 122 33.84 -24.30 0.63
CA VAL A 122 34.72 -25.34 1.17
C VAL A 122 34.09 -25.95 2.42
N THR A 123 34.06 -27.28 2.51
CA THR A 123 33.66 -27.99 3.72
C THR A 123 34.90 -28.35 4.54
N LEU A 124 34.98 -27.84 5.77
CA LEU A 124 36.06 -28.12 6.70
C LEU A 124 35.94 -29.55 7.28
N PRO A 125 37.00 -30.10 7.91
CA PRO A 125 36.95 -31.43 8.53
C PRO A 125 35.89 -31.60 9.62
N ASN A 126 35.43 -30.51 10.23
CA ASN A 126 34.35 -30.47 11.21
C ASN A 126 32.94 -30.47 10.58
N GLY A 127 32.85 -30.44 9.24
CA GLY A 127 31.60 -30.39 8.48
C GLY A 127 31.03 -29.00 8.22
N LYS A 128 31.59 -27.93 8.81
CA LYS A 128 31.14 -26.56 8.58
C LYS A 128 31.61 -26.05 7.22
N LYS A 129 30.82 -25.16 6.61
CA LYS A 129 31.23 -24.40 5.42
C LYS A 129 32.17 -23.26 5.80
N ALA A 130 33.10 -22.95 4.90
CA ALA A 130 34.08 -21.88 5.08
C ALA A 130 34.28 -21.06 3.81
N PHE A 131 34.54 -19.78 4.01
CA PHE A 131 34.71 -18.75 2.99
C PHE A 131 36.00 -17.99 3.25
N MET A 132 36.70 -17.62 2.19
CA MET A 132 37.89 -16.77 2.28
C MET A 132 37.51 -15.35 1.91
N ASN A 133 37.98 -14.38 2.68
CA ASN A 133 37.82 -12.96 2.39
C ASN A 133 38.92 -12.45 1.45
N GLU A 134 38.81 -11.20 1.00
CA GLU A 134 39.81 -10.57 0.10
C GLU A 134 41.22 -10.49 0.71
N ARG A 135 41.33 -10.54 2.04
CA ARG A 135 42.62 -10.49 2.76
C ARG A 135 43.28 -11.87 2.90
N GLY A 136 42.62 -12.93 2.43
CA GLY A 136 43.08 -14.31 2.55
C GLY A 136 42.80 -14.94 3.92
N GLU A 137 42.00 -14.29 4.76
CA GLU A 137 41.55 -14.85 6.03
C GLU A 137 40.31 -15.72 5.78
N VAL A 138 40.25 -16.88 6.43
CA VAL A 138 39.16 -17.84 6.24
C VAL A 138 38.22 -17.80 7.45
N TYR A 139 36.93 -17.64 7.19
CA TYR A 139 35.87 -17.64 8.19
C TYR A 139 34.90 -18.79 7.94
N THR A 140 34.35 -19.36 9.02
CA THR A 140 33.24 -20.32 8.92
C THR A 140 31.95 -19.60 8.52
N GLU A 141 30.92 -20.38 8.16
CA GLU A 141 29.58 -19.85 7.91
C GLU A 141 29.00 -19.06 9.09
N ASP A 142 29.40 -19.39 10.32
CA ASP A 142 28.99 -18.70 11.54
C ASP A 142 29.80 -17.43 11.83
N GLY A 143 30.80 -17.11 11.01
CA GLY A 143 31.70 -15.95 11.19
C GLY A 143 32.88 -16.21 12.13
N GLU A 144 33.22 -17.47 12.42
CA GLU A 144 34.38 -17.81 13.24
C GLU A 144 35.65 -17.86 12.39
N LEU A 145 36.73 -17.21 12.83
CA LEU A 145 38.03 -17.27 12.15
C LEU A 145 38.61 -18.70 12.25
N VAL A 146 39.02 -19.25 11.11
CA VAL A 146 39.61 -20.59 10.99
C VAL A 146 41.13 -20.49 11.06
N ASP A 147 41.77 -21.41 11.79
CA ASP A 147 43.24 -21.49 11.86
C ASP A 147 43.83 -21.79 10.48
N GLN A 148 44.85 -21.01 10.08
CA GLN A 148 45.55 -21.16 8.81
C GLN A 148 46.07 -22.59 8.59
N ALA A 149 46.47 -23.29 9.64
CA ALA A 149 46.96 -24.67 9.55
C ALA A 149 45.90 -25.66 9.07
N ILE A 150 44.61 -25.35 9.23
CA ILE A 150 43.49 -26.20 8.78
C ILE A 150 43.18 -25.96 7.30
N VAL A 151 43.37 -24.73 6.83
CA VAL A 151 43.00 -24.30 5.48
C VAL A 151 44.17 -24.33 4.49
N ASP A 152 45.38 -24.62 4.98
CA ASP A 152 46.58 -24.78 4.16
C ASP A 152 46.41 -25.94 3.17
N GLY A 153 46.73 -25.68 1.89
CA GLY A 153 46.58 -26.65 0.81
C GLY A 153 45.16 -26.80 0.22
N ILE A 154 44.17 -26.03 0.70
CA ILE A 154 42.86 -25.95 0.06
C ILE A 154 42.95 -25.02 -1.16
N ASP A 155 42.38 -25.45 -2.29
CA ASP A 155 42.25 -24.61 -3.49
C ASP A 155 41.00 -23.73 -3.39
N TRP A 156 41.23 -22.42 -3.37
CA TRP A 156 40.20 -21.39 -3.25
C TRP A 156 39.89 -20.67 -4.56
N THR A 157 40.58 -21.00 -5.65
CA THR A 157 40.55 -20.22 -6.91
C THR A 157 39.14 -20.07 -7.47
N ASP A 158 38.34 -21.14 -7.42
CA ASP A 158 36.97 -21.18 -7.94
C ASP A 158 35.91 -21.17 -6.81
N ARG A 159 36.28 -20.70 -5.62
CA ARG A 159 35.37 -20.70 -4.45
C ARG A 159 34.71 -19.34 -4.26
N PRO A 160 33.44 -19.30 -3.85
CA PRO A 160 32.80 -18.04 -3.53
C PRO A 160 33.52 -17.35 -2.37
N SER A 161 33.63 -16.03 -2.44
CA SER A 161 34.21 -15.22 -1.38
C SER A 161 33.23 -15.02 -0.22
N LEU A 162 33.77 -14.62 0.93
CA LEU A 162 32.93 -14.25 2.08
C LEU A 162 32.04 -13.04 1.76
N GLU A 163 32.58 -12.06 1.04
CA GLU A 163 31.90 -10.81 0.68
C GLU A 163 30.68 -11.07 -0.21
N LEU A 164 30.77 -12.04 -1.12
CA LEU A 164 29.64 -12.45 -1.96
C LEU A 164 28.48 -12.97 -1.09
N ARG A 165 28.79 -13.87 -0.15
CA ARG A 165 27.79 -14.40 0.78
C ARG A 165 27.19 -13.31 1.65
N GLU A 166 28.01 -12.41 2.20
CA GLU A 166 27.52 -11.30 3.02
C GLU A 166 26.64 -10.32 2.23
N GLU A 167 26.95 -10.07 0.96
CA GLU A 167 26.10 -9.29 0.08
C GLU A 167 24.76 -9.98 -0.18
N GLN A 168 24.75 -11.28 -0.47
CA GLN A 168 23.51 -12.05 -0.64
C GLN A 168 22.63 -12.03 0.61
N LEU A 169 23.22 -12.21 1.80
CA LEU A 169 22.48 -12.14 3.08
C LEU A 169 21.91 -10.73 3.30
N ARG A 170 22.67 -9.67 3.02
CA ARG A 170 22.16 -8.29 3.11
C ARG A 170 21.02 -8.04 2.13
N ARG A 171 21.10 -8.57 0.89
CA ARG A 171 20.00 -8.50 -0.09
C ARG A 171 18.77 -9.24 0.42
N MET A 172 18.94 -10.43 1.01
CA MET A 172 17.85 -11.21 1.61
C MET A 172 17.16 -10.44 2.74
N ASP A 173 17.94 -9.92 3.70
CA ASP A 173 17.41 -9.11 4.81
C ASP A 173 16.60 -7.91 4.28
N LYS A 174 17.12 -7.22 3.26
CA LYS A 174 16.44 -6.09 2.65
C LYS A 174 15.14 -6.47 1.95
N MET A 175 15.11 -7.62 1.28
CA MET A 175 13.89 -8.15 0.67
C MET A 175 12.86 -8.53 1.73
N GLN A 176 13.28 -9.08 2.87
CA GLN A 176 12.38 -9.37 3.99
C GLN A 176 11.79 -8.08 4.60
N GLU A 177 12.58 -7.01 4.70
CA GLU A 177 12.06 -5.69 5.10
C GLU A 177 10.98 -5.20 4.12
N PHE A 178 11.21 -5.31 2.81
CA PHE A 178 10.24 -4.95 1.79
C PHE A 178 8.96 -5.81 1.86
N ALA A 179 9.08 -7.12 2.09
CA ALA A 179 7.95 -8.02 2.28
C ALA A 179 7.09 -7.61 3.49
N ASN A 180 7.74 -7.33 4.62
CA ASN A 180 7.06 -6.92 5.85
C ASN A 180 6.33 -5.59 5.66
N GLU A 181 6.97 -4.63 5.01
CA GLU A 181 6.37 -3.32 4.76
C GLU A 181 5.21 -3.40 3.75
N GLY A 182 5.37 -4.15 2.66
CA GLY A 182 4.27 -4.40 1.72
C GLY A 182 3.08 -5.10 2.37
N SER A 183 3.34 -6.03 3.30
CA SER A 183 2.29 -6.72 4.07
C SER A 183 1.55 -5.75 4.99
N ARG A 184 2.28 -4.85 5.66
CA ARG A 184 1.68 -3.80 6.50
C ARG A 184 0.76 -2.89 5.68
N LEU A 185 1.21 -2.46 4.51
CA LEU A 185 0.43 -1.63 3.58
C LEU A 185 -0.80 -2.36 3.04
N SER A 186 -0.64 -3.64 2.68
CA SER A 186 -1.76 -4.49 2.23
C SER A 186 -2.83 -4.66 3.31
N LEU A 187 -2.43 -4.90 4.56
CA LEU A 187 -3.36 -4.97 5.70
C LEU A 187 -4.10 -3.64 5.88
N ARG A 188 -3.40 -2.51 5.80
CA ARG A 188 -4.04 -1.19 5.91
C ARG A 188 -5.04 -0.93 4.79
N LEU A 189 -4.76 -1.37 3.55
CA LEU A 189 -5.72 -1.29 2.45
C LEU A 189 -6.97 -2.16 2.71
N GLY A 190 -6.81 -3.30 3.39
CA GLY A 190 -7.94 -4.10 3.86
C GLY A 190 -8.77 -3.36 4.92
N ASP A 191 -8.13 -2.68 5.86
CA ASP A 191 -8.83 -1.87 6.86
C ASP A 191 -9.57 -0.68 6.23
N ILE A 192 -8.96 0.00 5.25
CA ILE A 192 -9.58 1.09 4.50
C ILE A 192 -10.82 0.58 3.73
N ASP A 193 -10.72 -0.58 3.10
CA ASP A 193 -11.83 -1.20 2.37
C ASP A 193 -12.99 -1.57 3.31
N ASN A 194 -12.67 -2.12 4.49
CA ASN A 194 -13.66 -2.41 5.53
C ASN A 194 -14.33 -1.13 6.05
N GLU A 195 -13.57 -0.06 6.27
CA GLU A 195 -14.09 1.23 6.73
C GLU A 195 -14.96 1.90 5.67
N LEU A 196 -14.62 1.76 4.39
CA LEU A 196 -15.41 2.26 3.28
C LEU A 196 -16.77 1.54 3.19
N HIS A 197 -16.79 0.23 3.44
CA HIS A 197 -17.97 -0.64 3.30
C HIS A 197 -18.71 -0.90 4.62
N ASP A 198 -18.49 -0.09 5.66
CA ASP A 198 -19.22 -0.23 6.93
C ASP A 198 -20.72 0.11 6.74
N GLU A 199 -21.54 -0.93 6.61
CA GLU A 199 -23.00 -0.79 6.41
C GLU A 199 -23.71 -0.16 7.62
N ASP A 200 -23.18 -0.38 8.83
CA ASP A 200 -23.77 0.09 10.08
C ASP A 200 -23.41 1.56 10.35
N ASN A 201 -22.23 1.98 9.88
CA ASN A 201 -21.72 3.35 10.03
C ASN A 201 -21.00 3.82 8.76
N PRO A 202 -21.75 4.09 7.66
CA PRO A 202 -21.14 4.50 6.40
C PRO A 202 -20.36 5.81 6.57
N PRO A 203 -19.16 5.93 5.99
CA PRO A 203 -18.37 7.15 6.08
C PRO A 203 -19.11 8.33 5.44
N ASP A 204 -18.92 9.53 5.97
CA ASP A 204 -19.35 10.74 5.27
C ASP A 204 -18.44 11.04 4.06
N GLN A 205 -18.83 11.99 3.22
CA GLN A 205 -18.10 12.30 1.99
C GLN A 205 -16.65 12.74 2.26
N ASP A 206 -16.40 13.57 3.27
CA ASP A 206 -15.06 14.02 3.63
C ASP A 206 -14.19 12.83 4.05
N LYS A 207 -14.77 11.87 4.75
CA LYS A 207 -14.10 10.63 5.13
C LYS A 207 -13.83 9.71 3.95
N VAL A 208 -14.77 9.57 3.00
CA VAL A 208 -14.55 8.82 1.74
C VAL A 208 -13.35 9.40 0.98
N ASP A 209 -13.29 10.72 0.84
CA ASP A 209 -12.17 11.40 0.17
C ASP A 209 -10.84 11.18 0.92
N ALA A 210 -10.86 11.24 2.26
CA ALA A 210 -9.68 10.97 3.08
C ALA A 210 -9.17 9.52 2.93
N LEU A 211 -10.07 8.53 2.94
CA LEU A 211 -9.73 7.11 2.74
C LEU A 211 -9.13 6.87 1.35
N ARG A 212 -9.72 7.49 0.34
CA ARG A 212 -9.21 7.45 -1.02
C ARG A 212 -7.80 8.04 -1.13
N ASP A 213 -7.56 9.19 -0.51
CA ASP A 213 -6.24 9.83 -0.55
C ASP A 213 -5.20 9.02 0.22
N GLU A 214 -5.57 8.39 1.34
CA GLU A 214 -4.71 7.43 2.03
C GLU A 214 -4.34 6.24 1.13
N ALA A 215 -5.29 5.67 0.39
CA ALA A 215 -5.02 4.59 -0.56
C ALA A 215 -4.07 4.99 -1.70
N LYS A 216 -4.12 6.26 -2.14
CA LYS A 216 -3.17 6.79 -3.14
C LYS A 216 -1.77 6.96 -2.58
N GLU A 217 -1.63 7.44 -1.34
CA GLU A 217 -0.31 7.53 -0.70
C GLU A 217 0.28 6.14 -0.49
N ILE A 218 -0.51 5.16 -0.06
CA ILE A 218 -0.08 3.76 0.00
C ILE A 218 0.37 3.25 -1.38
N THR A 219 -0.38 3.61 -2.44
CA THR A 219 -0.03 3.24 -3.82
C THR A 219 1.33 3.79 -4.26
N LYS A 220 1.67 5.00 -3.80
CA LYS A 220 2.96 5.65 -4.07
C LYS A 220 4.08 5.03 -3.24
N GLU A 221 3.85 4.75 -1.96
CA GLU A 221 4.80 4.01 -1.12
C GLU A 221 5.13 2.64 -1.73
N LEU A 222 4.13 1.93 -2.24
CA LEU A 222 4.34 0.67 -2.96
C LEU A 222 5.19 0.83 -4.24
N GLU A 223 5.11 1.95 -4.97
CA GLU A 223 5.99 2.22 -6.12
C GLU A 223 7.44 2.43 -5.69
N GLU A 224 7.64 3.16 -4.59
CA GLU A 224 8.98 3.40 -4.04
C GLU A 224 9.62 2.08 -3.58
N LEU A 225 8.84 1.20 -2.93
CA LEU A 225 9.28 -0.15 -2.58
C LEU A 225 9.55 -1.00 -3.82
N ASP A 226 8.67 -0.96 -4.83
CA ASP A 226 8.83 -1.72 -6.08
C ASP A 226 10.11 -1.34 -6.82
N HIS A 227 10.46 -0.05 -6.84
CA HIS A 227 11.73 0.43 -7.35
C HIS A 227 12.93 -0.10 -6.55
N GLY A 228 12.79 -0.23 -5.23
CA GLY A 228 13.79 -0.85 -4.36
C GLY A 228 14.01 -2.33 -4.70
N VAL A 229 12.93 -3.09 -4.88
CA VAL A 229 12.98 -4.50 -5.31
C VAL A 229 13.66 -4.63 -6.68
N ASP A 230 13.31 -3.76 -7.62
CA ASP A 230 13.91 -3.71 -8.96
C ASP A 230 15.43 -3.47 -8.92
N ALA A 231 15.90 -2.61 -8.01
CA ALA A 231 17.32 -2.33 -7.85
C ALA A 231 18.09 -3.57 -7.35
N ILE A 232 17.53 -4.30 -6.38
CA ILE A 232 18.13 -5.53 -5.83
C ILE A 232 18.11 -6.66 -6.85
N SER A 233 17.03 -6.79 -7.62
CA SER A 233 16.87 -7.83 -8.64
C SER A 233 17.83 -7.64 -9.82
N LYS A 234 18.04 -6.40 -10.28
CA LYS A 234 18.92 -6.09 -11.43
C LYS A 234 20.42 -6.20 -11.13
N HIS A 235 20.83 -6.08 -9.86
CA HIS A 235 22.24 -6.24 -9.45
C HIS A 235 22.82 -7.61 -9.86
N ASP A 236 21.94 -8.60 -10.05
CA ASP A 236 22.30 -9.98 -10.35
C ASP A 236 22.87 -10.21 -11.77
N VAL A 237 22.59 -9.32 -12.74
CA VAL A 237 23.05 -9.51 -14.13
C VAL A 237 24.51 -9.09 -14.34
N SER A 238 25.11 -8.34 -13.40
CA SER A 238 26.38 -7.65 -13.62
C SER A 238 27.64 -8.42 -13.20
N HIS A 239 27.54 -9.46 -12.36
CA HIS A 239 28.72 -10.15 -11.82
C HIS A 239 29.11 -11.44 -12.55
N HIS A 240 28.41 -11.80 -13.63
CA HIS A 240 28.75 -12.98 -14.43
C HIS A 240 29.72 -12.68 -15.60
N VAL A 241 30.41 -11.53 -15.59
CA VAL A 241 31.35 -11.16 -16.66
C VAL A 241 32.77 -11.04 -16.11
N ASP A 242 33.55 -12.07 -16.44
CA ASP A 242 35.01 -12.06 -16.65
C ASP A 242 35.92 -12.20 -15.42
N SER A 243 35.87 -13.37 -14.77
CA SER A 243 37.01 -13.92 -14.02
C SER A 243 37.89 -14.80 -14.91
N SER A 244 38.16 -14.38 -16.16
CA SER A 244 39.26 -14.97 -16.92
C SER A 244 40.57 -14.54 -16.26
N PRO A 245 41.40 -15.46 -15.72
CA PRO A 245 42.69 -15.08 -15.20
C PRO A 245 43.49 -14.48 -16.35
N GLN A 246 43.88 -13.20 -16.22
CA GLN A 246 44.93 -12.65 -17.06
C GLN A 246 46.19 -13.46 -16.77
N VAL A 247 46.42 -14.48 -17.60
CA VAL A 247 47.66 -15.25 -17.62
C VAL A 247 48.76 -14.25 -17.92
N LEU A 248 49.40 -13.75 -16.87
CA LEU A 248 50.67 -13.04 -16.95
C LEU A 248 51.69 -14.04 -17.49
N ALA A 249 51.74 -14.16 -18.80
CA ALA A 249 52.78 -14.87 -19.52
C ALA A 249 54.10 -14.12 -19.27
N ALA A 250 54.84 -14.55 -18.26
CA ALA A 250 56.23 -14.19 -18.07
C ALA A 250 57.03 -14.80 -19.23
N ILE A 251 57.14 -14.05 -20.34
CA ILE A 251 58.06 -14.36 -21.44
C ILE A 251 59.48 -14.25 -20.89
N THR A 252 60.04 -15.39 -20.48
CA THR A 252 61.45 -15.51 -20.12
C THR A 252 62.23 -15.69 -21.42
N VAL A 253 62.79 -14.58 -21.94
CA VAL A 253 63.70 -14.60 -23.09
C VAL A 253 65.07 -15.13 -22.61
N LEU A 254 65.41 -16.36 -23.00
CA LEU A 254 66.76 -16.91 -22.87
C LEU A 254 67.69 -16.30 -23.93
N PRO A 255 68.90 -15.82 -23.58
CA PRO A 255 69.87 -15.34 -24.57
C PRO A 255 70.57 -16.50 -25.30
N PRO A 256 70.94 -16.32 -26.59
CA PRO A 256 71.66 -17.34 -27.37
C PRO A 256 73.14 -17.42 -26.97
N VAL A 257 73.68 -18.65 -27.01
CA VAL A 257 75.10 -19.00 -26.84
C VAL A 257 75.78 -19.07 -28.20
#